data_AF-A0A915UN29-F1
#
_entry.id   AF-A0A915UN29-F1
#
_cell.length_a   1.000
_cell.length_b   1.000
_cell.length_c   1.000
_cell.angle_alpha   90.00
_cell.angle_beta   90.00
_cell.angle_gamma   90.00
#
_symmetry.space_group_name_H-M   'P 1'
#
loop_
_entity.id
_entity.type
_entity.pdbx_description
1 polymer ?
#
loop_
_entity_poly.entity_id
_entity_poly.type
_entity_poly.pdbx_seq_one_letter_code
_entity_poly.pdbx_strand_id
1 'polypeptide(L)'
;MTLVRKFLHRDLSRGEIAILAFFLAQALDAGLTYYGVVTHGHDLEGNPLLASLMWSIGAGPALAAAKLGAAGCGMVLHLTHVHRIVAALTLFYVCAALIPWIWVLHTI
;
A
#
# COMPACT_ATOMS: atom_id res chain seq x y z
N MET A 1 -32.51 13.61 -1.06
CA MET A 1 -32.07 12.20 -0.96
C MET A 1 -31.84 11.50 -2.31
N THR A 2 -31.61 12.22 -3.40
CA THR A 2 -31.47 11.66 -4.77
C THR A 2 -30.01 11.57 -5.25
N LEU A 3 -29.13 12.48 -4.81
CA LEU A 3 -27.71 12.52 -5.20
C LEU A 3 -26.88 11.38 -4.58
N VAL A 4 -27.13 11.04 -3.31
CA VAL A 4 -26.42 9.97 -2.60
C VAL A 4 -26.70 8.60 -3.23
N ARG A 5 -27.96 8.30 -3.60
CA ARG A 5 -28.29 7.08 -4.36
C ARG A 5 -27.61 7.03 -5.73
N LYS A 6 -27.49 8.17 -6.40
CA LYS A 6 -26.88 8.25 -7.74
C LYS A 6 -25.37 7.97 -7.69
N PHE A 7 -24.70 8.38 -6.62
CA PHE A 7 -23.30 8.02 -6.36
C PHE A 7 -23.13 6.54 -6.01
N LEU A 8 -24.04 5.98 -5.20
CA LEU A 8 -24.03 4.57 -4.80
C LEU A 8 -24.27 3.59 -5.97
N HIS A 9 -24.96 4.03 -7.02
CA HIS A 9 -25.26 3.21 -8.21
C HIS A 9 -24.37 3.51 -9.43
N ARG A 10 -23.31 4.30 -9.27
CA ARG A 10 -22.38 4.57 -10.38
C ARG A 10 -21.34 3.47 -10.46
N ASP A 11 -21.12 2.96 -11.68
CA ASP A 11 -19.98 2.09 -11.94
C ASP A 11 -18.65 2.84 -11.77
N LEU A 12 -17.68 2.18 -11.16
CA LEU A 12 -16.32 2.68 -11.02
C LEU A 12 -15.60 2.60 -12.37
N SER A 13 -14.93 3.67 -12.76
CA SER A 13 -14.05 3.67 -13.93
C SER A 13 -12.84 2.76 -13.69
N ARG A 14 -12.20 2.29 -14.77
CA ARG A 14 -10.96 1.50 -14.67
C ARG A 14 -9.85 2.21 -13.89
N GLY A 15 -9.77 3.54 -14.01
CA GLY A 15 -8.81 4.36 -13.29
C GLY A 15 -9.09 4.41 -11.79
N GLU A 16 -10.37 4.51 -11.40
CA GLU A 16 -10.81 4.49 -10.00
C GLU A 16 -10.59 3.11 -9.37
N ILE A 17 -10.89 2.03 -10.11
CA ILE A 17 -10.60 0.67 -9.66
C ILE A 17 -9.09 0.50 -9.42
N ALA A 18 -8.25 0.98 -10.34
CA ALA A 18 -6.80 0.86 -10.22
C ALA A 18 -6.25 1.60 -8.98
N ILE A 19 -6.69 2.84 -8.74
CA ILE A 19 -6.20 3.62 -7.59
C ILE A 19 -6.76 3.11 -6.25
N LEU A 20 -8.01 2.64 -6.22
CA LEU A 20 -8.58 2.02 -5.02
C LEU A 20 -7.86 0.72 -4.68
N ALA A 21 -7.58 -0.12 -5.69
CA ALA A 21 -6.80 -1.34 -5.49
C ALA A 21 -5.36 -1.03 -5.05
N PHE A 22 -4.75 0.02 -5.59
CA PHE A 22 -3.43 0.48 -5.17
C PHE A 22 -3.43 0.92 -3.70
N PHE A 23 -4.39 1.73 -3.26
CA PHE A 23 -4.50 2.15 -1.86
C PHE A 23 -4.78 0.99 -0.91
N LEU A 24 -5.63 0.04 -1.32
CA LEU A 24 -5.86 -1.17 -0.54
C LEU A 24 -4.56 -1.97 -0.39
N ALA A 25 -3.80 -2.15 -1.46
CA ALA A 25 -2.51 -2.83 -1.39
C ALA A 25 -1.53 -2.10 -0.45
N GLN A 26 -1.45 -0.76 -0.51
CA GLN A 26 -0.60 0.00 0.41
C GLN A 26 -1.03 -0.16 1.87
N ALA A 27 -2.33 -0.16 2.16
CA ALA A 27 -2.86 -0.31 3.51
C ALA A 27 -2.61 -1.72 4.08
N LEU A 28 -2.85 -2.76 3.28
CA LEU A 28 -2.58 -4.14 3.67
C LEU A 28 -1.10 -4.36 3.92
N ASP A 29 -0.25 -3.90 3.00
CA ASP A 29 1.21 -3.99 3.15
C ASP A 29 1.69 -3.26 4.42
N ALA A 30 1.15 -2.07 4.71
CA ALA A 30 1.46 -1.34 5.93
C ALA A 30 1.08 -2.12 7.19
N GLY A 31 -0.11 -2.73 7.20
CA GLY A 31 -0.60 -3.53 8.34
C GLY A 31 0.25 -4.77 8.57
N LEU A 32 0.55 -5.53 7.52
CA LEU A 32 1.39 -6.73 7.60
C LEU A 32 2.81 -6.39 8.03
N THR A 33 3.39 -5.34 7.44
CA THR A 33 4.73 -4.87 7.81
C THR A 33 4.77 -4.44 9.27
N TYR A 34 3.85 -3.57 9.70
CA TYR A 34 3.80 -3.09 11.09
C TYR A 34 3.66 -4.24 12.07
N TYR A 35 2.74 -5.16 11.79
CA TYR A 35 2.55 -6.35 12.61
C TYR A 35 3.84 -7.15 12.70
N GLY A 36 4.45 -7.49 11.57
CA GLY A 36 5.70 -8.25 11.50
C GLY A 36 6.84 -7.61 12.28
N VAL A 37 7.11 -6.32 12.06
CA VAL A 37 8.26 -5.65 12.68
C VAL A 37 8.04 -5.36 14.17
N VAL A 38 6.81 -5.14 14.62
CA VAL A 38 6.52 -4.93 16.05
C VAL A 38 6.59 -6.24 16.83
N THR A 39 6.24 -7.37 16.18
CA THR A 39 6.23 -8.69 16.85
C THR A 39 7.58 -9.39 16.79
N HIS A 40 8.33 -9.24 15.70
CA HIS A 40 9.57 -9.99 15.46
C HIS A 40 10.83 -9.11 15.33
N GLY A 41 10.67 -7.79 15.39
CA GLY A 41 11.77 -6.82 15.28
C GLY A 41 11.94 -6.23 13.88
N HIS A 42 12.61 -5.07 13.81
CA HIS A 42 12.78 -4.31 12.57
C HIS A 42 13.61 -5.06 11.50
N ASP A 43 14.48 -5.99 11.91
CA ASP A 43 15.34 -6.73 10.99
C ASP A 43 14.58 -7.76 10.14
N LEU A 44 13.31 -8.02 10.47
CA LEU A 44 12.41 -8.83 9.64
C LEU A 44 11.99 -8.08 8.35
N GLU A 45 12.08 -6.75 8.33
CA GLU A 45 11.79 -5.95 7.14
C GLU A 45 12.85 -6.21 6.05
N GLY A 46 12.41 -6.78 4.92
CA GLY A 46 13.30 -7.09 3.79
C GLY A 46 13.78 -5.85 3.03
N ASN A 47 13.15 -4.69 3.20
CA ASN A 47 13.58 -3.43 2.61
C ASN A 47 14.57 -2.69 3.54
N PRO A 48 15.88 -2.67 3.21
CA PRO A 48 16.89 -2.07 4.09
C PRO A 48 16.70 -0.56 4.30
N LEU A 49 16.14 0.15 3.31
CA LEU A 49 15.86 1.59 3.45
C LEU A 49 14.73 1.81 4.46
N LEU A 50 13.67 1.03 4.37
CA LEU A 50 12.55 1.14 5.31
C LEU A 50 12.99 0.70 6.71
N ALA A 51 13.72 -0.41 6.84
CA ALA A 51 14.27 -0.86 8.12
C ALA A 51 15.15 0.22 8.77
N SER A 52 16.04 0.87 8.00
CA SER A 52 16.88 1.96 8.50
C SER A 52 16.07 3.17 8.99
N LEU A 53 14.95 3.47 8.32
CA LEU A 53 14.04 4.53 8.72
C LEU A 53 13.30 4.14 10.00
N MET A 54 12.86 2.87 10.14
CA MET A 54 12.24 2.36 11.36
C MET A 54 13.19 2.41 12.56
N TRP A 55 14.49 2.11 12.34
CA TRP A 55 15.53 2.29 13.35
C TRP A 55 15.75 3.75 13.75
N SER A 56 15.54 4.69 12.82
CA SER A 56 15.79 6.12 13.04
C SER A 56 14.63 6.86 13.69
N ILE A 57 13.39 6.60 13.24
CA ILE A 57 12.18 7.35 13.64
C ILE A 57 11.05 6.46 14.16
N GLY A 58 11.28 5.17 14.33
CA GLY A 58 10.30 4.18 14.78
C GLY A 58 9.43 3.62 13.65
N ALA A 59 8.88 2.42 13.88
CA ALA A 59 8.10 1.69 12.89
C ALA A 59 6.88 2.46 12.37
N GLY A 60 6.09 3.06 13.28
CA GLY A 60 4.86 3.79 12.92
C GLY A 60 5.13 5.00 12.01
N PRO A 61 5.96 5.98 12.42
CA PRO A 61 6.28 7.14 11.60
C PRO A 61 6.97 6.77 10.27
N ALA A 62 7.89 5.80 10.29
CA ALA A 62 8.56 5.33 9.08
C ALA A 62 7.57 4.75 8.05
N LEU A 63 6.66 3.89 8.50
CA LEU A 63 5.63 3.32 7.65
C LEU A 63 4.65 4.38 7.15
N ALA A 64 4.18 5.28 8.02
CA ALA A 64 3.29 6.35 7.62
C ALA A 64 3.92 7.22 6.51
N ALA A 65 5.19 7.62 6.67
CA ALA A 65 5.91 8.38 5.65
C ALA A 65 6.03 7.63 4.33
N ALA A 66 6.44 6.36 4.36
CA ALA A 66 6.61 5.53 3.17
C ALA A 66 5.27 5.33 2.42
N LYS A 67 4.20 5.03 3.14
CA LYS A 67 2.88 4.74 2.55
C LYS A 67 2.18 5.99 2.06
N LEU A 68 2.25 7.11 2.79
CA LEU A 68 1.72 8.39 2.32
C LEU A 68 2.48 8.88 1.09
N GLY A 69 3.80 8.70 1.05
CA GLY A 69 4.61 8.98 -0.15
C GLY A 69 4.16 8.14 -1.34
N ALA A 70 4.04 6.82 -1.17
CA ALA A 70 3.56 5.92 -2.23
C ALA A 70 2.13 6.27 -2.69
N ALA A 71 1.21 6.52 -1.76
CA ALA A 71 -0.17 6.91 -2.05
C ALA A 71 -0.24 8.26 -2.80
N GLY A 72 0.57 9.24 -2.39
CA GLY A 72 0.69 10.53 -3.08
C GLY A 72 1.17 10.37 -4.52
N CYS A 73 2.24 9.60 -4.74
CA CYS A 73 2.72 9.28 -6.08
C CYS A 73 1.66 8.55 -6.92
N GLY A 74 0.98 7.56 -6.34
CA GLY A 74 -0.12 6.85 -7.00
C GLY A 74 -1.27 7.79 -7.39
N MET A 75 -1.62 8.74 -6.52
CA MET A 75 -2.62 9.76 -6.80
C MET A 75 -2.20 10.67 -7.95
N VAL A 76 -0.94 11.14 -7.98
CA VAL A 76 -0.42 11.94 -9.10
C VAL A 76 -0.56 11.17 -10.41
N LEU A 77 -0.15 9.90 -10.45
CA LEU A 77 -0.29 9.06 -11.65
C LEU A 77 -1.74 8.89 -12.10
N HIS A 78 -2.66 8.73 -11.14
CA HIS A 78 -4.10 8.65 -11.42
C HIS A 78 -4.63 9.97 -12.00
N LEU A 79 -4.27 11.12 -11.41
CA LEU A 79 -4.67 12.45 -11.88
C LEU A 79 -4.07 12.81 -13.25
N THR A 80 -2.90 12.27 -13.59
CA THR A 80 -2.30 12.41 -14.94
C THR A 80 -2.81 11.37 -15.95
N HIS A 81 -3.88 10.64 -15.62
CA HIS A 81 -4.52 9.63 -16.46
C HIS A 81 -3.65 8.43 -16.87
N VAL A 82 -2.55 8.17 -16.15
CA VAL A 82 -1.62 7.05 -16.45
C VAL A 82 -2.00 5.79 -15.68
N HIS A 83 -3.28 5.42 -15.76
CA HIS A 83 -3.90 4.37 -14.93
C HIS A 83 -3.27 2.98 -15.12
N ARG A 84 -2.67 2.70 -16.28
CA ARG A 84 -1.96 1.43 -16.54
C ARG A 84 -0.74 1.26 -15.64
N ILE A 85 -0.02 2.36 -15.37
CA ILE A 85 1.14 2.32 -14.45
C ILE A 85 0.65 2.08 -13.03
N VAL A 86 -0.43 2.75 -12.60
CA VAL A 86 -1.03 2.49 -11.27
C VAL A 86 -1.41 1.02 -11.12
N ALA A 87 -2.08 0.43 -12.12
CA ALA A 87 -2.43 -0.99 -12.09
C ALA A 87 -1.19 -1.91 -12.04
N ALA A 88 -0.15 -1.60 -12.83
CA ALA A 88 1.10 -2.35 -12.81
C ALA A 88 1.81 -2.25 -11.46
N LEU A 89 1.82 -1.06 -10.84
CA LEU A 89 2.36 -0.85 -9.50
C LEU A 89 1.56 -1.62 -8.45
N THR A 90 0.22 -1.65 -8.54
CA THR A 90 -0.61 -2.47 -7.65
C THR A 90 -0.21 -3.94 -7.73
N LEU A 91 -0.09 -4.49 -8.94
CA LEU A 91 0.33 -5.89 -9.12
C LEU A 91 1.75 -6.12 -8.57
N PHE A 92 2.67 -5.20 -8.84
CA PHE A 92 4.03 -5.26 -8.30
C PHE A 92 4.02 -5.30 -6.77
N TYR A 93 3.25 -4.45 -6.09
CA TYR A 93 3.14 -4.45 -4.63
C TYR A 93 2.51 -5.75 -4.09
N VAL A 94 1.49 -6.30 -4.77
CA VAL A 94 0.91 -7.58 -4.39
C VAL A 94 1.97 -8.69 -4.44
N CYS A 95 2.74 -8.76 -5.52
CA CYS A 95 3.73 -9.81 -5.73
C CYS A 95 4.99 -9.65 -4.88
N ALA A 96 5.49 -8.41 -4.73
CA ALA A 96 6.78 -8.14 -4.12
C ALA A 96 6.70 -7.81 -2.62
N ALA A 97 5.52 -7.47 -2.10
CA ALA A 97 5.35 -7.12 -0.69
C ALA A 97 4.27 -7.96 0.01
N LEU A 98 3.02 -7.97 -0.48
CA LEU A 98 1.93 -8.67 0.22
C LEU A 98 2.16 -10.19 0.26
N ILE A 99 2.44 -10.81 -0.89
CA ILE A 99 2.66 -12.27 -0.95
C ILE A 99 3.86 -12.68 -0.06
N PRO A 100 5.03 -12.01 -0.13
CA PRO A 100 6.14 -12.29 0.79
C PRO A 100 5.78 -12.13 2.26
N TRP A 101 5.09 -11.04 2.64
CA TRP A 101 4.67 -10.85 4.03
C TRP A 101 3.70 -11.94 4.51
N ILE A 102 2.71 -12.31 3.69
CA ILE A 102 1.78 -13.40 4.01
C ILE A 102 2.54 -14.71 4.20
N TRP A 103 3.48 -15.00 3.31
CA TRP A 103 4.30 -16.21 3.40
C TRP A 103 5.16 -16.22 4.66
N VAL A 104 5.92 -15.15 4.92
CA VAL A 104 6.78 -15.01 6.10
C VAL A 104 5.96 -15.17 7.38
N LEU A 105 4.87 -14.42 7.53
CA LEU A 105 4.02 -14.44 8.74
C LEU A 105 3.30 -15.78 8.94
N HIS A 106 3.10 -16.57 7.89
CA HIS A 106 2.56 -17.93 8.02
C HIS A 106 3.65 -18.95 8.40
N THR A 107 4.92 -18.68 8.11
CA THR A 107 6.03 -19.61 8.32
C THR A 107 6.81 -19.43 9.61
N ILE A 108 6.66 -18.29 10.27
CA ILE A 108 7.33 -17.97 11.55
C ILE A 108 6.50 -18.34 12.76
#